data_AF-A0A3N5NGT2-F1
#
_entry.id   AF-A0A3N5NGT2-F1
#
_cell.length_a   1.000
_cell.length_b   1.000
_cell.length_c   1.000
_cell.angle_alpha   90.00
_cell.angle_beta   90.00
_cell.angle_gamma   90.00
#
_symmetry.space_group_name_H-M   'P 1'
#
loop_
_entity.id
_entity.type
_entity.pdbx_description
1 polymer ?
#
loop_
_entity_poly.entity_id
_entity_poly.type
_entity_poly.pdbx_seq_one_letter_code
_entity_poly.pdbx_strand_id
1 'polypeptide(L)'
;MNKTMALWSQRDLRFVVETLIPERGDAEHVVDLLRDDVNLLDAMLQDDRLFQQLMDDEQGLVAVSPLLFFRVLLLRARRDLQKEIYTIEHRQQQKVVLFDANRVVDLLALPEVTGYLATMLASYTRTNSTTIP
;
A
#
# COMPACT_ATOMS: atom_id res chain seq x y z
N MET A 1 -18.23 4.82 -11.72
CA MET A 1 -18.81 4.35 -10.44
C MET A 1 -18.06 3.06 -10.09
N ASN A 2 -16.92 3.19 -9.41
CA ASN A 2 -15.88 2.15 -9.36
C ASN A 2 -16.15 1.13 -8.26
N LYS A 3 -16.64 -0.04 -8.65
CA LYS A 3 -17.01 -1.18 -7.79
C LYS A 3 -15.84 -2.12 -7.47
N THR A 4 -14.66 -1.55 -7.23
CA THR A 4 -13.51 -2.32 -6.71
C THR A 4 -12.93 -1.63 -5.47
N MET A 5 -13.80 -1.05 -4.65
CA MET A 5 -13.43 -0.68 -3.29
C MET A 5 -13.42 -1.94 -2.45
N ALA A 6 -12.22 -2.41 -2.13
CA ALA A 6 -12.04 -3.29 -0.99
C ALA A 6 -12.70 -2.63 0.22
N LEU A 7 -13.74 -3.26 0.79
CA LEU A 7 -14.19 -2.87 2.13
C LEU A 7 -13.04 -3.25 3.06
N TRP A 8 -12.27 -2.26 3.49
CA TRP A 8 -11.20 -2.45 4.45
C TRP A 8 -11.76 -3.07 5.73
N SER A 9 -11.04 -4.03 6.31
CA SER A 9 -11.47 -4.61 7.58
C SER A 9 -11.33 -3.59 8.70
N GLN A 10 -12.09 -3.75 9.79
CA GLN A 10 -11.93 -2.93 11.01
C GLN A 10 -10.47 -2.91 11.47
N ARG A 11 -9.78 -4.06 11.36
CA ARG A 11 -8.37 -4.24 11.70
C ARG A 11 -7.46 -3.36 10.84
N ASP A 12 -7.69 -3.35 9.53
CA ASP A 12 -6.91 -2.53 8.59
C ASP A 12 -7.08 -1.04 8.86
N LEU A 13 -8.32 -0.59 9.03
CA LEU A 13 -8.62 0.82 9.30
C LEU A 13 -8.02 1.27 10.63
N ARG A 14 -8.14 0.45 11.68
CA ARG A 14 -7.53 0.73 12.98
C ARG A 14 -6.02 0.85 12.88
N PHE A 15 -5.35 -0.05 12.17
CA PHE A 15 -3.90 0.04 11.95
C PHE A 15 -3.50 1.37 11.30
N VAL A 16 -4.25 1.82 10.27
CA VAL A 16 -4.00 3.12 9.62
C VAL A 16 -4.16 4.28 10.61
N VAL A 17 -5.23 4.27 11.41
CA VAL A 17 -5.49 5.33 12.40
C VAL A 17 -4.44 5.36 13.50
N GLU A 18 -4.13 4.22 14.12
CA GLU A 18 -3.14 4.11 15.19
C GLU A 18 -1.74 4.53 14.72
N THR A 19 -1.40 4.24 13.47
CA THR A 19 -0.10 4.62 12.90
C THR A 19 0.00 6.13 12.61
N LEU A 20 -1.04 6.71 12.02
CA LEU A 20 -0.98 8.08 11.51
C LEU A 20 -1.46 9.13 12.51
N ILE A 21 -2.28 8.72 13.48
CA ILE A 21 -2.91 9.57 14.49
C ILE A 21 -2.82 8.93 15.89
N PRO A 22 -1.60 8.64 16.39
CA PRO A 22 -1.41 7.92 17.65
C PRO A 22 -1.91 8.70 18.88
N GLU A 23 -1.99 10.03 18.79
CA GLU A 23 -2.35 10.91 19.92
C GLU A 23 -3.86 11.03 20.15
N ARG A 24 -4.70 10.52 19.23
CA ARG A 24 -6.16 10.55 19.41
C ARG A 24 -6.61 9.35 20.23
N GLY A 25 -7.13 9.62 21.43
CA GLY A 25 -7.68 8.59 22.32
C GLY A 25 -8.96 7.89 21.84
N ASP A 26 -9.51 8.26 20.67
CA ASP A 26 -10.71 7.68 20.10
C ASP A 26 -10.47 7.20 18.66
N ALA A 27 -9.67 6.14 18.53
CA ALA A 27 -9.34 5.54 17.23
C ALA A 27 -10.58 4.95 16.55
N GLU A 28 -11.53 4.39 17.31
CA GLU A 28 -12.73 3.76 16.76
C GLU A 28 -13.66 4.78 16.09
N HIS A 29 -13.84 5.97 16.68
CA HIS A 29 -14.62 7.03 16.02
C HIS A 29 -13.99 7.50 14.70
N VAL A 30 -12.66 7.56 14.63
CA VAL A 30 -11.95 7.91 13.38
C VAL A 30 -12.09 6.80 12.34
N VAL A 31 -12.05 5.53 12.76
CA VAL A 31 -12.28 4.39 11.87
C VAL A 31 -13.66 4.46 11.21
N ASP A 32 -14.69 4.83 11.96
CA ASP A 32 -16.05 4.97 11.43
C ASP A 32 -16.14 6.11 10.39
N LEU A 33 -15.52 7.26 10.67
CA LEU A 33 -15.45 8.38 9.72
C LEU A 33 -14.71 8.01 8.42
N LEU A 34 -13.64 7.23 8.52
CA LEU A 34 -12.86 6.79 7.35
C LEU A 34 -13.60 5.80 6.45
N ARG A 35 -14.60 5.09 6.98
CA ARG A 35 -15.38 4.14 6.18
C ARG A 35 -16.19 4.84 5.09
N ASP A 36 -16.61 6.09 5.35
CA ASP A 36 -17.43 6.89 4.45
C ASP A 36 -16.60 7.85 3.56
N ASP A 37 -15.33 8.14 3.93
CA ASP A 37 -14.44 9.01 3.17
C ASP A 37 -13.26 8.26 2.51
N VAL A 38 -13.53 7.74 1.32
CA VAL A 38 -12.59 6.98 0.49
C VAL A 38 -11.38 7.82 0.07
N ASN A 39 -11.59 9.11 -0.20
CA ASN A 39 -10.53 9.98 -0.69
C ASN A 39 -9.52 10.28 0.42
N LEU A 40 -10.02 10.55 1.63
CA LEU A 40 -9.19 10.71 2.81
C LEU A 40 -8.38 9.45 3.08
N LEU A 41 -9.03 8.28 3.02
CA LEU A 41 -8.33 7.01 3.22
C LEU A 41 -7.26 6.76 2.16
N ASP A 42 -7.55 6.97 0.88
CA ASP A 42 -6.56 6.83 -0.20
C ASP A 42 -5.37 7.80 -0.04
N ALA A 43 -5.58 8.98 0.54
CA ALA A 43 -4.51 9.91 0.89
C ALA A 43 -3.67 9.38 2.07
N MET A 44 -4.32 8.84 3.11
CA MET A 44 -3.64 8.26 4.28
C MET A 44 -2.80 7.03 3.92
N LEU A 45 -3.27 6.18 3.00
CA LEU A 45 -2.53 5.00 2.53
C LEU A 45 -1.20 5.33 1.83
N GLN A 46 -1.01 6.59 1.42
CA GLN A 46 0.21 7.07 0.77
C GLN A 46 1.22 7.68 1.76
N ASP A 47 0.89 7.75 3.05
CA ASP A 47 1.79 8.28 4.09
C ASP A 47 2.96 7.33 4.34
N ASP A 48 4.18 7.87 4.33
CA ASP A 48 5.41 7.09 4.47
C ASP A 48 5.52 6.41 5.84
N ARG A 49 4.89 6.99 6.89
CA ARG A 49 4.85 6.39 8.23
C ARG A 49 4.11 5.04 8.22
N LEU A 50 3.08 4.92 7.38
CA LEU A 50 2.32 3.67 7.25
C LEU A 50 3.17 2.56 6.64
N PHE A 51 3.95 2.90 5.60
CA PHE A 51 4.90 1.97 5.01
C PHE A 51 5.99 1.57 6.01
N GLN A 52 6.57 2.53 6.73
CA GLN A 52 7.58 2.26 7.75
C GLN A 52 7.06 1.33 8.84
N GLN A 53 5.85 1.58 9.34
CA GLN A 53 5.22 0.73 10.36
C GLN A 53 4.92 -0.69 9.85
N LEU A 54 4.55 -0.86 8.57
CA LEU A 54 4.34 -2.18 7.98
C LEU A 54 5.63 -2.99 7.84
N MET A 55 6.75 -2.31 7.57
CA MET A 55 8.07 -2.93 7.40
C MET A 55 8.80 -3.16 8.74
N ASP A 56 8.22 -2.74 9.86
CA ASP A 56 8.82 -2.95 11.18
C ASP A 56 8.72 -4.44 11.58
N ASP A 57 9.88 -5.03 11.90
CA ASP A 57 10.15 -6.48 11.86
C ASP A 57 9.38 -7.30 12.90
N GLU A 58 8.84 -6.67 13.95
CA GLU A 58 8.26 -7.43 15.07
C GLU A 58 6.83 -7.90 14.80
N GLN A 59 5.96 -7.10 14.16
CA GLN A 59 4.53 -7.45 13.97
C GLN A 59 3.84 -6.78 12.76
N GLY A 60 4.50 -5.89 12.02
CA GLY A 60 3.84 -5.04 11.01
C GLY A 60 3.11 -5.81 9.91
N LEU A 61 3.74 -6.88 9.38
CA LEU A 61 3.17 -7.71 8.32
C LEU A 61 1.93 -8.50 8.77
N VAL A 62 1.95 -9.02 10.00
CA VAL A 62 0.83 -9.82 10.54
C VAL A 62 -0.27 -8.96 11.13
N ALA A 63 -0.03 -7.67 11.37
CA ALA A 63 -0.98 -6.72 11.95
C ALA A 63 -2.14 -6.36 11.00
N VAL A 64 -2.01 -6.62 9.70
CA VAL A 64 -2.92 -6.15 8.66
C VAL A 64 -3.34 -7.28 7.72
N SER A 65 -4.36 -7.05 6.91
CA SER A 65 -4.72 -7.96 5.83
C SER A 65 -3.65 -7.92 4.73
N PRO A 66 -3.41 -9.05 4.01
CA PRO A 66 -2.54 -9.06 2.84
C PRO A 66 -2.92 -8.01 1.79
N LEU A 67 -4.21 -7.68 1.70
CA LEU A 67 -4.71 -6.67 0.77
C LEU A 67 -4.22 -5.26 1.13
N LEU A 68 -4.30 -4.88 2.40
CA LEU A 68 -3.77 -3.58 2.86
C LEU A 68 -2.26 -3.51 2.65
N PHE A 69 -1.57 -4.58 3.03
CA PHE A 69 -0.13 -4.70 2.85
C PHE A 69 0.30 -4.44 1.40
N PHE A 70 -0.26 -5.20 0.44
CA PHE A 70 0.10 -5.01 -0.97
C PHE A 70 -0.37 -3.68 -1.54
N ARG A 71 -1.49 -3.12 -1.06
CA ARG A 71 -1.94 -1.78 -1.47
C ARG A 71 -0.92 -0.72 -1.09
N VAL A 72 -0.44 -0.71 0.16
CA VAL A 72 0.56 0.26 0.63
C VAL A 72 1.90 0.05 -0.10
N LEU A 73 2.32 -1.20 -0.32
CA LEU A 73 3.53 -1.49 -1.09
C LEU A 73 3.46 -0.96 -2.53
N LEU A 74 2.35 -1.15 -3.23
CA LEU A 74 2.20 -0.65 -4.61
C LEU A 74 2.19 0.88 -4.67
N LEU A 75 1.54 1.53 -3.69
CA LEU A 75 1.54 2.99 -3.57
C LEU A 75 2.95 3.53 -3.28
N ARG A 76 3.72 2.84 -2.42
CA ARG A 76 5.11 3.17 -2.13
C ARG A 76 6.01 2.95 -3.34
N ALA A 77 5.90 1.79 -4.01
CA ALA A 77 6.66 1.47 -5.21
C ALA A 77 6.44 2.52 -6.32
N ARG A 78 5.21 3.00 -6.50
CA ARG A 78 4.93 4.11 -7.41
C ARG A 78 5.69 5.39 -7.02
N ARG A 79 5.67 5.79 -5.74
CA ARG A 79 6.42 6.98 -5.27
C ARG A 79 7.92 6.82 -5.42
N ASP A 80 8.46 5.63 -5.16
CA ASP A 80 9.88 5.38 -5.27
C ASP A 80 10.32 5.38 -6.74
N LEU A 81 9.56 4.73 -7.63
CA LEU A 81 9.78 4.81 -9.07
C LEU A 81 9.67 6.27 -9.58
N GLN A 82 8.75 7.07 -9.04
CA GLN A 82 8.64 8.50 -9.37
C GLN A 82 9.89 9.31 -8.97
N LYS A 83 10.53 8.97 -7.84
CA LYS A 83 11.75 9.64 -7.37
C LYS A 83 13.00 9.18 -8.13
N GLU A 84 13.07 7.89 -8.46
CA GLU A 84 14.23 7.25 -9.10
C GLU A 84 14.30 7.46 -10.63
N ILE A 85 13.30 8.12 -11.25
CA ILE A 85 13.37 8.58 -12.66
C ILE A 85 14.62 9.46 -12.91
N TYR A 86 15.22 10.02 -11.87
CA TYR A 86 16.40 10.87 -11.93
C TYR A 86 17.74 10.16 -11.64
N THR A 87 17.74 8.90 -11.22
CA THR A 87 18.98 8.21 -10.85
C THR A 87 19.63 7.59 -12.08
N ILE A 88 20.60 8.31 -12.65
CA ILE A 88 21.55 7.76 -13.62
C ILE A 88 22.36 6.70 -12.88
N GLU A 89 22.02 5.43 -13.05
CA GLU A 89 22.80 4.32 -12.48
C GLU A 89 24.18 4.30 -13.17
N HIS A 90 25.20 4.87 -12.53
CA HIS A 90 26.60 4.79 -12.99
C HIS A 90 27.22 3.45 -12.57
N ARG A 91 26.70 2.33 -13.08
CA ARG A 91 27.42 1.04 -13.05
C ARG A 91 28.16 0.83 -14.36
N GLN A 92 29.49 0.87 -14.27
CA GLN A 92 30.47 0.31 -15.22
C GLN A 92 30.04 0.20 -16.69
N GLN A 93 29.92 1.36 -17.36
CA GLN A 93 29.79 1.51 -18.82
C GLN A 93 28.48 1.04 -19.49
N GLN A 94 27.42 0.69 -18.75
CA GLN A 94 26.09 0.47 -19.34
C GLN A 94 25.07 1.44 -18.78
N LYS A 95 24.60 2.36 -19.64
CA LYS A 95 23.46 3.23 -19.36
C LYS A 95 22.18 2.41 -19.49
N VAL A 96 21.77 1.72 -18.42
CA VAL A 96 20.42 1.13 -18.37
C VAL A 96 19.46 2.28 -18.11
N VAL A 97 18.87 2.79 -19.18
CA VAL A 97 17.77 3.73 -19.02
C VAL A 97 16.55 2.92 -18.60
N LEU A 98 15.99 3.24 -17.43
CA LEU A 98 14.66 2.82 -17.00
C LEU A 98 13.59 3.47 -17.90
N PHE A 99 13.61 3.18 -19.20
CA PHE A 99 12.78 3.84 -20.22
C PHE A 99 11.27 3.67 -20.01
N ASP A 100 10.84 2.68 -19.22
CA ASP A 100 9.43 2.44 -18.93
C ASP A 100 9.00 2.85 -17.50
N ALA A 101 9.87 3.44 -16.66
CA ALA A 101 9.46 3.84 -15.32
C ALA A 101 8.27 4.81 -15.33
N ASN A 102 8.23 5.76 -16.28
CA ASN A 102 7.08 6.65 -16.47
C ASN A 102 5.81 5.87 -16.80
N ARG A 103 5.88 4.89 -17.71
CA ARG A 103 4.72 4.07 -18.10
C ARG A 103 4.23 3.19 -16.95
N VAL A 104 5.14 2.68 -16.13
CA VAL A 104 4.78 1.91 -14.92
C VAL A 104 4.18 2.83 -13.86
N VAL A 105 4.73 4.03 -13.67
CA VAL A 105 4.18 5.04 -12.77
C VAL A 105 2.78 5.44 -13.19
N ASP A 106 2.55 5.71 -14.48
CA ASP A 106 1.25 6.04 -15.05
C ASP A 106 0.26 4.88 -14.89
N LEU A 107 0.73 3.66 -15.11
CA LEU A 107 -0.07 2.45 -14.92
C LEU A 107 -0.48 2.27 -13.45
N LEU A 108 0.43 2.48 -12.50
CA LEU A 108 0.16 2.42 -11.06
C LEU A 108 -0.59 3.67 -10.54
N ALA A 109 -0.70 4.73 -11.34
CA ALA A 109 -1.54 5.88 -11.03
C ALA A 109 -3.03 5.56 -11.18
N LEU A 110 -3.38 4.56 -12.01
CA LEU A 110 -4.75 4.10 -12.20
C LEU A 110 -5.26 3.32 -10.97
N PRO A 111 -6.28 3.82 -10.23
CA PRO A 111 -6.77 3.18 -9.01
C PRO A 111 -7.25 1.74 -9.23
N GLU A 112 -7.87 1.48 -10.38
CA GLU A 112 -8.35 0.16 -10.79
C GLU A 112 -7.22 -0.84 -11.00
N VAL A 113 -6.09 -0.41 -11.57
CA VAL A 113 -4.93 -1.29 -11.79
C VAL A 113 -4.26 -1.61 -10.46
N THR A 114 -3.99 -0.59 -9.65
CA THR A 114 -3.40 -0.78 -8.32
C THR A 114 -4.32 -1.62 -7.42
N GLY A 115 -5.64 -1.46 -7.54
CA GLY A 115 -6.63 -2.26 -6.79
C GLY A 115 -6.66 -3.71 -7.25
N TYR A 116 -6.65 -3.94 -8.56
CA TYR A 116 -6.54 -5.28 -9.16
C TYR A 116 -5.26 -6.00 -8.73
N LEU A 117 -4.09 -5.35 -8.85
CA LEU A 117 -2.80 -5.93 -8.48
C LEU A 117 -2.75 -6.29 -6.99
N ALA A 118 -3.21 -5.39 -6.11
CA ALA A 118 -3.28 -5.67 -4.67
C ALA A 118 -4.17 -6.89 -4.38
N THR A 119 -5.33 -6.98 -5.04
CA THR A 119 -6.25 -8.11 -4.89
C THR A 119 -5.64 -9.41 -5.42
N MET A 120 -4.99 -9.37 -6.57
CA MET A 120 -4.32 -10.52 -7.18
C MET A 120 -3.21 -11.05 -6.27
N LEU A 121 -2.33 -10.18 -5.77
CA LEU A 121 -1.25 -10.55 -4.86
C LEU A 121 -1.79 -11.10 -3.53
N ALA A 122 -2.81 -10.47 -2.95
CA ALA A 122 -3.45 -10.94 -1.73
C ALA A 122 -4.16 -12.30 -1.91
N SER A 123 -4.68 -12.60 -3.11
CA SER A 123 -5.31 -13.90 -3.37
C SER A 123 -4.31 -15.06 -3.31
N TYR A 124 -3.06 -14.83 -3.71
CA TYR A 124 -2.00 -15.84 -3.73
C TYR A 124 -1.61 -16.31 -2.32
N THR A 125 -1.69 -15.43 -1.31
CA THR A 125 -1.41 -15.79 0.09
C THR A 125 -2.48 -16.75 0.63
N ARG A 126 -3.73 -16.60 0.18
CA ARG A 126 -4.85 -17.47 0.58
C ARG A 126 -4.75 -18.86 -0.04
N THR A 127 -4.30 -18.95 -1.29
CA THR A 127 -4.22 -20.24 -2.02
C THR A 127 -3.04 -21.11 -1.59
N ASN A 128 -1.97 -20.52 -1.04
CA ASN A 128 -0.77 -21.25 -0.58
C ASN A 128 -0.61 -21.28 0.95
N SER A 129 -1.69 -21.02 1.70
CA SER A 129 -1.70 -21.21 3.14
C SER A 129 -1.73 -22.71 3.46
N THR A 130 -0.58 -23.38 3.34
CA THR A 130 -0.41 -24.70 3.97
C THR A 130 -0.29 -24.45 5.48
N THR A 131 -1.08 -25.14 6.28
CA THR A 131 -0.85 -25.20 7.72
C THR A 131 0.49 -25.91 7.93
N ILE A 132 1.45 -25.27 8.59
CA ILE A 132 2.63 -25.95 9.11
C ILE A 132 2.11 -26.87 10.24
N PRO A 133 2.28 -28.20 10.15
CA PRO A 133 1.80 -29.14 11.17
C PRO A 133 2.58 -29.03 12.48
#